data_AF-A0A7C4M6T4-F1
#
_entry.id   AF-A0A7C4M6T4-F1
#
_cell.length_a   1.000
_cell.length_b   1.000
_cell.length_c   1.000
_cell.angle_alpha   90.00
_cell.angle_beta   90.00
_cell.angle_gamma   90.00
#
_symmetry.space_group_name_H-M   'P 1'
#
loop_
_entity.id
_entity.type
_entity.pdbx_description
1 polymer ?
#
loop_
_entity_poly.entity_id
_entity_poly.type
_entity_poly.pdbx_seq_one_letter_code
_entity_poly.pdbx_strand_id
1 'polypeptide(L)'
;MSEVFKKAYEYVKNEISSNPLKKPLLMLEFPEFREGDYIINLYIDYNPPLLGRRFENKILELSPQNVRHIIRIGSLHGYTVHRVGEEFYYLRDGVTIAVIGRDLYAASEPALFEEISREIYNIGSKRMIDVDKPLGWLKALKILFSR
;
A
#
# COMPACT_ATOMS: atom_id res chain seq x y z
N MET A 1 2.97 -11.31 7.17
CA MET A 1 1.52 -11.13 7.38
C MET A 1 1.36 -10.30 8.64
N SER A 2 0.94 -9.06 8.42
CA SER A 2 0.94 -7.94 9.34
C SER A 2 -0.10 -8.18 10.43
N GLU A 3 0.37 -8.38 11.65
CA GLU A 3 -0.51 -8.60 12.80
C GLU A 3 -1.28 -7.33 13.14
N VAL A 4 -0.67 -6.16 12.94
CA VAL A 4 -1.33 -4.85 13.03
C VAL A 4 -2.51 -4.71 12.08
N PHE A 5 -2.41 -5.22 10.84
CA PHE A 5 -3.55 -5.21 9.91
C PHE A 5 -4.70 -6.07 10.40
N LYS A 6 -4.40 -7.28 10.90
CA LYS A 6 -5.43 -8.16 11.46
C LYS A 6 -6.14 -7.51 12.64
N LYS A 7 -5.38 -6.91 13.56
CA LYS A 7 -5.93 -6.20 14.74
C LYS A 7 -6.85 -5.05 14.33
N ALA A 8 -6.42 -4.22 13.38
CA ALA A 8 -7.24 -3.13 12.86
C ALA A 8 -8.51 -3.63 12.16
N TYR A 9 -8.42 -4.72 11.39
CA TYR A 9 -9.56 -5.31 10.71
C TYR A 9 -10.58 -5.92 11.67
N GLU A 10 -10.11 -6.64 12.69
CA GLU A 10 -10.97 -7.18 13.74
C GLU A 10 -11.67 -6.08 14.52
N TYR A 11 -10.97 -4.98 14.84
CA TYR A 11 -11.57 -3.80 15.47
C TYR A 11 -12.73 -3.25 14.62
N VAL A 12 -12.50 -3.01 13.32
CA VAL A 12 -13.53 -2.51 12.39
C VAL A 12 -14.73 -3.45 12.34
N LYS A 13 -14.47 -4.75 12.21
CA LYS A 13 -15.52 -5.77 12.17
C LYS A 13 -16.36 -5.75 13.45
N ASN A 14 -15.71 -5.69 14.61
CA ASN A 14 -16.39 -5.67 15.91
C ASN A 14 -17.22 -4.38 16.08
N GLU A 15 -16.64 -3.23 15.79
CA GLU A 15 -17.32 -1.93 15.88
C GLU A 15 -18.55 -1.86 14.98
N ILE A 16 -18.41 -2.25 13.71
CA ILE A 16 -19.52 -2.22 12.74
C ILE A 16 -20.60 -3.27 13.10
N SER A 17 -20.19 -4.46 13.55
CA SER A 17 -21.15 -5.50 13.98
C SER A 17 -21.94 -5.07 15.22
N SER A 18 -21.33 -4.29 16.11
CA SER A 18 -22.00 -3.76 17.30
C SER A 18 -22.98 -2.64 16.96
N ASN A 19 -22.64 -1.79 15.99
CA ASN A 19 -23.49 -0.70 15.53
C ASN A 19 -23.03 -0.20 14.14
N PRO A 20 -23.76 -0.50 13.05
CA PRO A 20 -23.42 -0.05 11.70
C PRO A 20 -23.35 1.47 11.54
N LEU A 21 -24.06 2.24 12.40
CA LEU A 21 -24.02 3.71 12.39
C LEU A 21 -22.67 4.29 12.83
N LYS A 22 -21.74 3.45 13.32
CA LYS A 22 -20.37 3.87 13.68
C LYS A 22 -19.45 4.03 12.48
N LYS A 23 -19.80 3.55 11.28
CA LYS A 23 -18.94 3.67 10.08
C LYS A 23 -18.45 5.11 9.81
N PRO A 24 -19.32 6.14 9.82
CA PRO A 24 -18.88 7.51 9.60
C PRO A 24 -17.93 8.00 10.72
N LEU A 25 -18.20 7.60 11.96
CA LEU A 25 -17.33 7.95 13.10
C LEU A 25 -15.95 7.32 12.96
N LEU A 26 -15.87 6.05 12.54
CA LEU A 26 -14.61 5.37 12.29
C LEU A 26 -13.81 6.01 11.14
N MET A 27 -14.47 6.60 10.14
CA MET A 27 -13.78 7.33 9.07
C MET A 27 -13.21 8.67 9.54
N LEU A 28 -13.80 9.28 10.57
CA LEU A 28 -13.34 10.54 11.15
C LEU A 28 -12.26 10.32 12.22
N GLU A 29 -12.46 9.34 13.09
CA GLU A 29 -11.65 9.06 14.27
C GLU A 29 -11.26 7.57 14.32
N PHE A 30 -10.43 7.15 13.37
CA PHE A 30 -9.89 5.79 13.40
C PHE A 30 -8.72 5.70 14.39
N PRO A 31 -8.72 4.75 15.33
CA PRO A 31 -7.60 4.60 16.25
C PRO A 31 -6.32 4.18 15.50
N GLU A 32 -5.18 4.58 16.04
CA GLU A 32 -3.89 4.17 15.51
C GLU A 32 -3.49 2.79 16.06
N PHE A 33 -3.28 1.84 15.15
CA PHE A 33 -2.64 0.56 15.42
C PHE A 33 -1.21 0.60 14.90
N ARG A 34 -0.24 0.14 15.71
CA ARG A 34 1.19 0.20 15.36
C ARG A 34 1.90 -1.11 15.70
N GLU A 35 2.76 -1.55 14.78
CA GLU A 35 3.68 -2.67 14.98
C GLU A 35 4.93 -2.47 14.13
N GLY A 36 6.07 -2.27 14.79
CA GLY A 36 7.31 -1.90 14.12
C GLY A 36 7.13 -0.61 13.30
N ASP A 37 7.46 -0.69 12.01
CA ASP A 37 7.34 0.43 11.07
C ASP A 37 5.93 0.58 10.47
N TYR A 38 5.07 -0.43 10.64
CA TYR A 38 3.72 -0.45 10.11
C TYR A 38 2.77 0.26 11.07
N ILE A 39 1.99 1.19 10.51
CA ILE A 39 0.99 1.97 11.23
C ILE A 39 -0.29 1.94 10.41
N ILE A 40 -1.41 1.70 11.07
CA ILE A 40 -2.75 1.77 10.48
C ILE A 40 -3.56 2.75 11.31
N ASN A 41 -3.95 3.86 10.70
CA ASN A 41 -4.71 4.95 11.31
C ASN A 41 -5.78 5.50 10.33
N LEU A 42 -6.09 4.74 9.29
CA LEU A 42 -7.06 5.10 8.26
C LEU A 42 -7.98 3.93 7.98
N TYR A 43 -9.28 4.22 8.00
CA TYR A 43 -10.34 3.34 7.54
C TYR A 43 -11.15 4.06 6.45
N ILE A 44 -11.45 3.34 5.37
CA ILE A 44 -12.30 3.82 4.28
C ILE A 44 -13.42 2.80 4.06
N ASP A 45 -14.66 3.28 4.07
CA ASP A 45 -15.86 2.45 3.90
C ASP A 45 -16.05 2.00 2.45
N TYR A 46 -15.24 1.03 2.04
CA TYR A 46 -15.45 0.21 0.85
C TYR A 46 -15.93 -1.19 1.24
N ASN A 47 -16.30 -1.99 0.24
CA ASN A 47 -16.58 -3.40 0.41
C ASN A 47 -15.71 -4.20 -0.59
N PRO A 48 -14.61 -4.84 -0.14
CA PRO A 48 -14.12 -4.94 1.24
C PRO A 48 -13.59 -3.61 1.81
N PRO A 49 -13.57 -3.44 3.15
CA PRO A 49 -13.08 -2.20 3.76
C PRO A 49 -11.58 -2.02 3.48
N LEU A 50 -11.16 -0.77 3.26
CA LEU A 50 -9.75 -0.46 3.10
C LEU A 50 -9.17 0.04 4.41
N LEU A 51 -8.05 -0.55 4.81
CA LEU A 51 -7.29 -0.15 5.98
C LEU A 51 -5.91 0.30 5.55
N GLY A 52 -5.42 1.35 6.20
CA GLY A 52 -4.28 2.05 5.68
C GLY A 52 -3.65 3.02 6.64
N ARG A 53 -2.79 3.84 6.06
CA ARG A 53 -2.08 4.89 6.76
C ARG A 53 -2.34 6.22 6.07
N ARG A 54 -2.67 7.23 6.87
CA ARG A 54 -2.54 8.65 6.51
C ARG A 54 -1.28 9.21 7.19
N PHE A 55 -0.50 9.98 6.44
CA PHE A 55 0.70 10.64 6.91
C PHE A 55 0.40 12.10 7.22
N GLU A 56 0.90 12.59 8.35
CA GLU A 56 0.80 14.02 8.68
C GLU A 56 1.81 14.86 7.88
N ASN A 57 3.03 14.34 7.70
CA ASN A 57 4.17 15.12 7.20
C ASN A 57 4.90 14.49 6.00
N LYS A 58 4.48 13.30 5.56
CA LYS A 58 5.14 12.59 4.44
C LYS A 58 4.25 12.67 3.21
N ILE A 59 4.81 13.21 2.13
CA ILE A 59 4.16 13.32 0.84
C ILE A 59 4.93 12.46 -0.16
N LEU A 60 4.26 11.46 -0.74
CA LEU A 60 4.75 10.73 -1.90
C LEU A 60 4.84 11.70 -3.08
N GLU A 61 6.04 11.82 -3.64
CA GLU A 61 6.25 12.59 -4.86
C GLU A 61 5.72 11.80 -6.07
N LEU A 62 4.77 12.37 -6.81
CA LEU A 62 4.21 11.75 -8.02
C LEU A 62 5.11 11.99 -9.25
N SER A 63 6.39 11.67 -9.12
CA SER A 63 7.33 11.69 -10.24
C SER A 63 6.93 10.67 -11.31
N PRO A 64 7.29 10.87 -12.60
CA PRO A 64 7.01 9.89 -13.65
C PRO A 64 7.52 8.48 -13.33
N GLN A 65 8.63 8.36 -12.59
CA GLN A 65 9.19 7.11 -12.12
C GLN A 65 8.27 6.43 -11.11
N ASN A 66 7.83 7.15 -10.08
CA ASN A 66 6.93 6.63 -9.06
C ASN A 66 5.56 6.27 -9.64
N VAL A 67 5.02 7.09 -10.54
CA VAL A 67 3.76 6.79 -11.23
C VAL A 67 3.87 5.49 -12.04
N ARG A 68 4.95 5.30 -12.81
CA ARG A 68 5.17 4.04 -13.53
C ARG A 68 5.34 2.86 -12.57
N HIS A 69 6.00 3.06 -11.44
CA HIS A 69 6.20 2.02 -10.44
C HIS A 69 4.86 1.59 -9.81
N ILE A 70 4.02 2.54 -9.41
CA ILE A 70 2.66 2.30 -8.90
C ILE A 70 1.82 1.55 -9.94
N ILE A 71 1.81 1.98 -11.20
CA ILE A 71 1.05 1.29 -12.24
C ILE A 71 1.57 -0.14 -12.44
N ARG A 72 2.90 -0.31 -12.46
CA ARG A 72 3.54 -1.62 -12.65
C ARG A 72 3.17 -2.63 -11.54
N ILE A 73 3.17 -2.22 -10.27
CA ILE A 73 2.77 -3.10 -9.16
C ILE A 73 1.34 -3.61 -9.40
N GLY A 74 0.39 -2.71 -9.67
CA GLY A 74 -0.99 -3.08 -9.95
C GLY A 74 -1.10 -4.05 -11.14
N SER A 75 -0.42 -3.76 -12.25
CA SER A 75 -0.45 -4.62 -13.45
C SER A 75 0.17 -6.00 -13.23
N LEU A 76 1.23 -6.12 -12.42
CA LEU A 76 1.86 -7.42 -12.12
C LEU A 76 0.93 -8.38 -11.37
N HIS A 77 0.02 -7.85 -10.56
CA HIS A 77 -1.00 -8.61 -9.85
C HIS A 77 -2.32 -8.74 -10.62
N GLY A 78 -2.37 -8.27 -11.87
CA GLY A 78 -3.57 -8.32 -12.70
C GLY A 78 -4.67 -7.34 -12.28
N TYR A 79 -4.34 -6.29 -11.53
CA TYR A 79 -5.31 -5.26 -11.14
C TYR A 79 -5.47 -4.21 -12.23
N THR A 80 -6.70 -3.72 -12.38
CA THR A 80 -6.96 -2.50 -13.16
C THR A 80 -6.54 -1.30 -12.32
N VAL A 81 -5.74 -0.40 -12.88
CA VAL A 81 -5.25 0.81 -12.19
C VAL A 81 -5.97 2.02 -12.75
N HIS A 82 -6.75 2.71 -11.92
CA HIS A 82 -7.38 3.97 -12.27
C HIS A 82 -6.68 5.12 -11.56
N ARG A 83 -6.38 6.20 -12.30
CA ARG A 83 -5.90 7.44 -11.70
C ARG A 83 -7.04 8.44 -11.62
N VAL A 84 -7.30 8.97 -10.43
CA VAL A 84 -8.28 10.03 -10.18
C VAL A 84 -7.55 11.16 -9.45
N GLY A 85 -7.29 12.26 -10.16
CA GLY A 85 -6.48 13.36 -9.64
C GLY A 85 -5.06 12.91 -9.26
N GLU A 86 -4.74 13.03 -7.98
CA GLU A 86 -3.44 12.66 -7.38
C GLU A 86 -3.45 11.29 -6.69
N GLU A 87 -4.50 10.51 -6.89
CA GLU A 87 -4.67 9.18 -6.29
C GLU A 87 -4.76 8.09 -7.36
N PHE A 88 -4.28 6.90 -7.00
CA PHE A 88 -4.35 5.69 -7.79
C PHE A 88 -5.21 4.66 -7.06
N TYR A 89 -6.12 4.06 -7.79
CA TYR A 89 -7.05 3.04 -7.31
C TYR A 89 -6.74 1.73 -8.00
N TYR A 90 -6.53 0.67 -7.20
CA TYR A 90 -6.41 -0.68 -7.72
C TYR A 90 -7.76 -1.38 -7.62
N LEU A 91 -8.19 -1.97 -8.73
CA LEU A 91 -9.44 -2.67 -8.84
C LEU A 91 -9.19 -4.14 -9.19
N ARG A 92 -9.91 -5.04 -8.53
CA ARG A 92 -10.00 -6.46 -8.84
C ARG A 92 -11.48 -6.79 -9.08
N ASP A 93 -11.80 -7.31 -10.26
CA ASP A 93 -13.19 -7.62 -10.67
C ASP A 93 -14.15 -6.42 -10.53
N GLY A 94 -13.65 -5.21 -10.82
CA GLY A 94 -14.41 -3.95 -10.70
C GLY A 94 -14.54 -3.41 -9.28
N VAL A 95 -14.00 -4.10 -8.28
CA VAL A 95 -14.03 -3.69 -6.87
C VAL A 95 -12.72 -3.03 -6.47
N THR A 96 -12.78 -1.86 -5.82
CA THR A 96 -11.59 -1.20 -5.27
C THR A 96 -11.00 -2.02 -4.12
N ILE A 97 -9.73 -2.42 -4.27
CA ILE A 97 -8.98 -3.18 -3.28
C ILE A 97 -7.79 -2.41 -2.70
N ALA A 98 -7.40 -1.29 -3.29
CA ALA A 98 -6.45 -0.37 -2.70
C ALA A 98 -6.59 1.06 -3.25
N VAL A 99 -6.13 2.02 -2.45
CA VAL A 99 -5.93 3.41 -2.84
C VAL A 99 -4.51 3.82 -2.45
N ILE A 100 -3.84 4.56 -3.33
CA ILE A 100 -2.48 5.07 -3.16
C ILE A 100 -2.50 6.55 -3.53
N GLY A 101 -2.30 7.41 -2.53
CA GLY A 101 -2.33 8.85 -2.67
C GLY A 101 -1.01 9.49 -2.26
N ARG A 102 -0.99 10.82 -2.25
CA ARG A 102 0.20 11.57 -1.83
C ARG A 102 0.48 11.42 -0.34
N ASP A 103 -0.52 11.57 0.49
CA ASP A 103 -0.44 11.58 1.95
C ASP A 103 -1.08 10.33 2.57
N LEU A 104 -1.52 9.36 1.77
CA LEU A 104 -2.19 8.17 2.28
C LEU A 104 -2.02 6.95 1.38
N TYR A 105 -2.19 5.77 1.95
CA TYR A 105 -2.51 4.57 1.21
C TYR A 105 -3.39 3.66 2.06
N ALA A 106 -4.21 2.84 1.42
CA ALA A 106 -5.00 1.80 2.09
C ALA A 106 -5.21 0.60 1.18
N ALA A 107 -5.39 -0.58 1.76
CA ALA A 107 -5.67 -1.81 1.04
C ALA A 107 -6.70 -2.66 1.78
N SER A 108 -7.36 -3.56 1.06
CA SER A 108 -8.30 -4.52 1.62
C SER A 108 -7.63 -5.77 2.20
N GLU A 109 -6.39 -6.05 1.80
CA GLU A 109 -5.66 -7.27 2.15
C GLU A 109 -4.34 -6.94 2.85
N PRO A 110 -3.93 -7.74 3.87
CA PRO A 110 -2.67 -7.50 4.59
C PRO A 110 -1.44 -7.55 3.69
N ALA A 111 -1.41 -8.48 2.73
CA ALA A 111 -0.29 -8.66 1.82
C ALA A 111 -0.11 -7.44 0.89
N LEU A 112 -1.23 -6.93 0.36
CA LEU A 112 -1.23 -5.74 -0.50
C LEU A 112 -0.87 -4.49 0.30
N PHE A 113 -1.35 -4.37 1.55
CA PHE A 113 -0.94 -3.30 2.45
C PHE A 113 0.58 -3.30 2.69
N GLU A 114 1.15 -4.45 3.04
CA GLU A 114 2.60 -4.58 3.27
C GLU A 114 3.42 -4.27 2.01
N GLU A 115 2.96 -4.74 0.85
CA GLU A 115 3.62 -4.50 -0.43
C GLU A 115 3.60 -3.01 -0.81
N ILE A 116 2.46 -2.35 -0.75
CA ILE A 116 2.36 -0.90 -1.01
C ILE A 116 3.25 -0.12 -0.03
N SER A 117 3.18 -0.46 1.26
CA SER A 117 4.02 0.14 2.29
C SER A 117 5.50 0.07 1.94
N ARG A 118 5.96 -1.11 1.51
CA ARG A 118 7.37 -1.39 1.24
C ARG A 118 7.84 -0.81 -0.08
N GLU A 119 7.15 -1.11 -1.17
CA GLU A 119 7.61 -0.80 -2.52
C GLU A 119 7.38 0.67 -2.89
N ILE A 120 6.29 1.28 -2.41
CA ILE A 120 5.93 2.65 -2.79
C ILE A 120 6.37 3.66 -1.71
N TYR A 121 6.19 3.33 -0.43
CA TYR A 121 6.49 4.25 0.67
C TYR A 121 7.80 3.94 1.40
N ASN A 122 8.53 2.89 1.03
CA ASN A 122 9.78 2.48 1.69
C ASN A 122 9.62 2.27 3.21
N ILE A 123 8.52 1.64 3.63
CA ILE A 123 8.22 1.30 5.03
C ILE A 123 8.46 -0.19 5.26
N GLY A 124 9.12 -0.54 6.37
CA GLY A 124 9.39 -1.93 6.75
C GLY A 124 10.58 -2.58 6.02
N SER A 125 11.35 -1.82 5.24
CA SER A 125 12.52 -2.31 4.52
C SER A 125 13.82 -2.11 5.33
N LYS A 126 14.16 -3.09 6.19
CA LYS A 126 15.57 -3.47 6.36
C LYS A 126 15.99 -4.33 5.16
N ARG A 127 16.16 -3.69 4.00
CA ARG A 127 16.98 -4.10 2.84
C ARG A 127 16.78 -3.06 1.73
N MET A 128 17.61 -2.02 1.75
CA MET A 128 17.95 -1.33 0.51
C MET A 128 18.68 -2.37 -0.35
N ILE A 129 17.99 -3.00 -1.30
CA ILE A 129 18.69 -3.36 -2.52
C ILE A 129 18.79 -2.05 -3.26
N ASP A 130 19.96 -1.44 -3.13
CA ASP A 130 20.38 -0.28 -3.89
C ASP A 130 20.37 -0.68 -5.38
N VAL A 131 19.24 -0.50 -6.06
CA VAL A 131 19.14 -0.64 -7.52
C VAL A 131 19.56 0.68 -8.17
N ASP A 132 20.59 1.34 -7.63
CA ASP A 132 21.41 2.30 -8.34
C ASP A 132 22.68 1.61 -8.82
N LYS A 133 22.53 0.86 -9.91
CA LYS A 133 23.55 0.72 -10.94
C LYS A 133 22.91 0.07 -12.17
N PRO A 134 22.89 0.73 -13.34
CA PRO A 134 22.66 0.00 -14.58
C PRO A 134 23.75 -1.08 -14.67
N LEU A 135 23.33 -2.34 -14.61
CA LEU A 135 24.21 -3.47 -14.90
C LEU A 135 24.64 -3.34 -16.35
N GLY A 136 25.77 -2.66 -16.56
CA GLY A 136 26.40 -2.54 -17.87
C GLY A 136 26.59 -3.94 -18.44
N TRP A 137 26.17 -4.12 -19.69
CA TRP A 137 26.22 -5.38 -20.47
C TRP A 137 27.54 -6.15 -20.32
N LEU A 138 28.64 -5.45 -20.05
CA LEU A 138 29.97 -6.01 -19.80
C LEU A 138 30.07 -6.92 -18.56
N LYS A 139 29.24 -6.72 -17.51
CA LYS A 139 29.23 -7.61 -16.34
C LYS A 139 28.47 -8.91 -16.58
N ALA A 140 27.42 -8.90 -17.41
CA ALA A 140 26.67 -10.10 -17.77
C ALA A 140 27.52 -11.06 -18.64
N LEU A 141 28.32 -10.50 -19.56
CA LEU A 141 29.27 -11.29 -20.35
C LEU A 141 30.37 -11.91 -19.48
N LYS A 142 30.84 -11.21 -18.45
CA LYS A 142 31.90 -11.74 -17.58
C LYS A 142 31.47 -12.98 -16.81
N ILE A 143 30.21 -13.07 -16.40
CA ILE A 143 29.65 -14.23 -15.68
C ILE A 143 29.44 -15.45 -16.60
N LEU A 144 29.16 -15.22 -17.89
CA LEU A 144 29.03 -16.30 -18.88
C LEU A 144 30.38 -16.88 -19.34
N PHE A 145 31.47 -16.11 -19.22
CA PHE A 145 32.81 -16.50 -19.67
C PHE A 145 33.81 -16.78 -18.53
N SER A 146 33.46 -16.54 -17.27
CA SER A 146 34.24 -17.01 -16.11
C SER A 146 33.71 -18.37 -15.67
N ARG A 147 34.30 -19.42 -16.25
CA ARG A 147 34.27 -20.78 -15.71
C ARG A 147 34.70 -20.83 -14.25
#